data_AF-A0A953GHP7-F1
#
_entry.id   AF-A0A953GHP7-F1
#
_cell.length_a   1.000
_cell.length_b   1.000
_cell.length_c   1.000
_cell.angle_alpha   90.00
_cell.angle_beta   90.00
_cell.angle_gamma   90.00
#
_symmetry.space_group_name_H-M   'P 1'
#
loop_
_entity.id
_entity.type
_entity.pdbx_description
1 polymer ?
#
loop_
_entity_poly.entity_id
_entity_poly.type
_entity_poly.pdbx_seq_one_letter_code
_entity_poly.pdbx_strand_id
1 'polypeptide(L)'
;MRFKLGVGRVVVSLALITATAQTASVTRAAVQAAPTALSVRRYLPRIFNNRQCPTTSSQTYDVIPIEGGYYKDNRLTDENADFRLSTLGFVPSGAALSLVDYGGATDANAPKLNGIFEPNRTPAILATYQHRGWNWADTGSNIAPPYGTPGPVVTTWPAHVIDLAVTPGEVLQIPERGIAIWSGNLVALVLYAGERELTIAYARNDSVGGYVVHLLNFCVDANLLSAYRSQLANGHRATGQLPALRVGQRIGTALEPWLTVAVRDGGAFMDPRSRKDWWP
;
A
#
# COMPACT_ATOMS: atom_id res chain seq x y z
N MET A 1 -0.73 -31.50 53.05
CA MET A 1 -0.12 -32.85 53.05
C MET A 1 1.25 -32.74 52.37
N ARG A 2 2.34 -33.02 53.09
CA ARG A 2 3.75 -32.91 52.63
C ARG A 2 4.12 -34.14 51.80
N PHE A 3 4.83 -33.96 50.69
CA PHE A 3 5.52 -35.06 49.98
C PHE A 3 7.04 -34.83 49.97
N LYS A 4 7.78 -35.86 50.39
CA LYS A 4 9.22 -35.94 50.59
C LYS A 4 9.96 -36.17 49.25
N LEU A 5 11.12 -35.53 49.09
CA LEU A 5 12.15 -35.87 48.09
C LEU A 5 12.94 -37.11 48.51
N GLY A 6 13.28 -37.98 47.55
CA GLY A 6 14.23 -39.08 47.68
C GLY A 6 15.26 -39.05 46.54
N VAL A 7 16.53 -39.13 46.91
CA VAL A 7 17.74 -38.99 46.07
C VAL A 7 18.19 -40.36 45.54
N GLY A 8 18.54 -40.46 44.26
CA GLY A 8 19.15 -41.64 43.63
C GLY A 8 20.55 -41.34 43.10
N ARG A 9 21.54 -42.17 43.48
CA ARG A 9 22.97 -42.07 43.16
C ARG A 9 23.29 -42.60 41.75
N VAL A 10 24.24 -41.96 41.07
CA VAL A 10 24.85 -42.41 39.80
C VAL A 10 26.26 -42.95 40.08
N VAL A 11 26.58 -44.13 39.53
CA VAL A 11 27.90 -44.77 39.59
C VAL A 11 28.57 -44.64 38.22
N VAL A 12 29.78 -44.10 38.18
CA VAL A 12 30.64 -43.98 37.00
C VAL A 12 31.55 -45.20 36.96
N SER A 13 31.64 -45.88 35.80
CA SER A 13 32.61 -46.95 35.55
C SER A 13 33.45 -46.59 34.33
N LEU A 14 34.77 -46.57 34.53
CA LEU A 14 35.81 -46.28 33.56
C LEU A 14 36.37 -47.61 33.04
N ALA A 15 36.39 -47.84 31.73
CA ALA A 15 37.04 -49.00 31.13
C ALA A 15 38.01 -48.57 30.03
N LEU A 16 39.29 -48.86 30.27
CA LEU A 16 40.42 -48.75 29.35
C LEU A 16 40.30 -49.81 28.25
N ILE A 17 40.46 -49.44 26.98
CA ILE A 17 40.63 -50.41 25.89
C ILE A 17 41.91 -50.05 25.12
N THR A 18 42.85 -50.99 25.19
CA THR A 18 44.15 -51.03 24.50
C THR A 18 44.01 -51.34 23.02
N ALA A 19 44.84 -50.68 22.21
CA ALA A 19 44.92 -50.84 20.76
C ALA A 19 45.72 -52.09 20.36
N THR A 20 45.22 -52.84 19.38
CA THR A 20 45.98 -53.84 18.62
C THR A 20 45.87 -53.54 17.14
N ALA A 21 47.01 -53.36 16.48
CA ALA A 21 47.13 -53.14 15.04
C ALA A 21 46.96 -54.46 14.28
N GLN A 22 46.09 -54.47 13.27
CA GLN A 22 46.05 -55.52 12.25
C GLN A 22 46.22 -54.88 10.86
N THR A 23 47.24 -55.34 10.16
CA THR A 23 47.58 -55.01 8.78
C THR A 23 46.61 -55.68 7.82
N ALA A 24 45.94 -54.88 6.97
CA ALA A 24 45.18 -55.38 5.82
C ALA A 24 45.79 -54.84 4.53
N SER A 25 46.18 -55.78 3.67
CA SER A 25 46.82 -55.57 2.37
C SER A 25 45.86 -54.91 1.37
N VAL A 26 46.35 -53.89 0.67
CA VAL A 26 45.60 -53.13 -0.34
C VAL A 26 45.55 -53.91 -1.66
N THR A 27 44.40 -54.48 -2.00
CA THR A 27 44.11 -54.94 -3.37
C THR A 27 43.74 -53.74 -4.24
N ARG A 28 44.54 -53.53 -5.30
CA ARG A 28 44.39 -52.45 -6.29
C ARG A 28 43.20 -52.75 -7.21
N ALA A 29 42.03 -52.18 -6.93
CA ALA A 29 40.95 -52.11 -7.90
C ALA A 29 41.31 -51.06 -8.97
N ALA A 30 41.17 -51.42 -10.25
CA ALA A 30 41.40 -50.54 -11.37
C ALA A 30 40.46 -49.33 -11.31
N VAL A 31 41.02 -48.12 -11.35
CA VAL A 31 40.24 -46.88 -11.48
C VAL A 31 39.67 -46.85 -12.89
N GLN A 32 38.38 -47.16 -13.03
CA GLN A 32 37.63 -46.81 -14.22
C GLN A 32 37.38 -45.30 -14.17
N ALA A 33 38.07 -44.56 -15.04
CA ALA A 33 37.83 -43.14 -15.21
C ALA A 33 36.40 -42.94 -15.71
N ALA A 34 35.52 -42.46 -14.83
CA ALA A 34 34.22 -41.95 -15.25
C ALA A 34 34.46 -40.75 -16.18
N PRO A 35 33.75 -40.64 -17.32
CA PRO A 35 33.85 -39.46 -18.15
C PRO A 35 33.43 -38.26 -17.31
N THR A 36 34.35 -37.32 -17.09
CA THR A 36 34.06 -35.99 -16.57
C THR A 36 33.23 -35.25 -17.60
N ALA A 37 31.93 -35.53 -17.63
CA ALA A 37 30.96 -34.59 -18.17
C ALA A 37 31.01 -33.36 -17.26
N LEU A 38 31.72 -32.32 -17.70
CA LEU A 38 31.61 -30.99 -17.12
C LEU A 38 30.13 -30.59 -17.22
N SER A 39 29.38 -30.79 -16.14
CA SER A 39 28.10 -30.13 -15.96
C SER A 39 28.40 -28.64 -15.87
N VAL A 40 28.35 -27.95 -17.03
CA VAL A 40 28.31 -26.49 -17.07
C VAL A 40 27.01 -26.08 -16.38
N ARG A 41 27.08 -25.85 -15.07
CA ARG A 41 26.05 -25.08 -14.38
C ARG A 41 26.15 -23.68 -14.93
N ARG A 42 25.34 -23.38 -15.95
CA ARG A 42 25.02 -22.00 -16.28
C ARG A 42 24.22 -21.46 -15.10
N TYR A 43 24.91 -20.74 -14.23
CA TYR A 43 24.24 -19.83 -13.32
C TYR A 43 23.62 -18.75 -14.20
N LEU A 44 22.32 -18.86 -14.46
CA LEU A 44 21.57 -17.68 -14.88
C LEU A 44 21.76 -16.64 -13.78
N PRO A 45 22.17 -15.41 -14.08
CA PRO A 45 22.09 -14.36 -13.09
C PRO A 45 20.64 -14.38 -12.59
N ARG A 46 20.45 -14.51 -11.28
CA ARG A 46 19.20 -14.06 -10.68
C ARG A 46 19.15 -12.58 -10.98
N ILE A 47 18.43 -12.21 -12.04
CA ILE A 47 17.96 -10.85 -12.19
C ILE A 47 17.07 -10.64 -10.98
N PHE A 48 17.61 -9.97 -9.95
CA PHE A 48 16.76 -9.23 -9.06
C PHE A 48 16.05 -8.25 -9.98
N ASN A 49 14.79 -8.54 -10.34
CA ASN A 49 13.94 -7.53 -10.94
C ASN A 49 13.90 -6.42 -9.90
N ASN A 50 14.74 -5.41 -10.10
CA ASN A 50 14.66 -4.17 -9.36
C ASN A 50 13.32 -3.60 -9.79
N ARG A 51 12.26 -3.93 -9.05
CA ARG A 51 10.88 -3.52 -9.31
C ARG A 51 10.82 -2.02 -9.05
N GLN A 52 11.34 -1.24 -10.00
CA GLN A 52 11.33 0.20 -10.00
C GLN A 52 10.10 0.67 -10.77
N CYS A 53 9.53 1.78 -10.34
CA CYS A 53 8.42 2.38 -11.05
C CYS A 53 8.86 2.91 -12.41
N PRO A 54 8.02 2.79 -13.46
CA PRO A 54 8.30 3.40 -14.75
C PRO A 54 8.56 4.90 -14.59
N THR A 55 9.63 5.41 -15.20
CA THR A 55 10.02 6.82 -15.14
C THR A 55 9.49 7.65 -16.30
N THR A 56 8.85 7.00 -17.28
CA THR A 56 8.28 7.63 -18.47
C THR A 56 6.86 7.12 -18.70
N SER A 57 5.98 7.98 -19.21
CA SER A 57 4.64 7.59 -19.63
C SER A 57 4.23 8.32 -20.91
N SER A 58 3.27 7.73 -21.64
CA SER A 58 2.56 8.37 -22.75
C SER A 58 1.22 8.98 -22.32
N GLN A 59 0.83 8.84 -21.05
CA GLN A 59 -0.40 9.43 -20.52
C GLN A 59 -0.29 10.95 -20.45
N THR A 60 -1.40 11.64 -20.63
CA THR A 60 -1.53 13.08 -20.41
C THR A 60 -2.59 13.30 -19.34
N TYR A 61 -2.44 14.37 -18.56
CA TYR A 61 -3.34 14.72 -17.46
C TYR A 61 -3.69 16.19 -17.56
N ASP A 62 -4.98 16.49 -17.47
CA ASP A 62 -5.44 17.88 -17.40
C ASP A 62 -5.13 18.43 -16.02
N VAL A 63 -4.83 19.71 -15.97
CA VAL A 63 -4.71 20.47 -14.72
C VAL A 63 -5.85 21.48 -14.69
N ILE A 64 -6.60 21.51 -13.59
CA ILE A 64 -7.76 22.37 -13.42
C ILE A 64 -7.63 23.22 -12.16
N PRO A 65 -8.29 24.39 -12.09
CA PRO A 65 -8.26 25.22 -10.89
C PRO A 65 -8.95 24.52 -9.72
N ILE A 66 -8.35 24.65 -8.53
CA ILE A 66 -8.99 24.25 -7.28
C ILE A 66 -10.16 25.19 -6.94
N GLU A 67 -11.11 24.70 -6.17
CA GLU A 67 -12.20 25.52 -5.62
C GLU A 67 -11.93 25.89 -4.16
N GLY A 68 -11.92 27.19 -3.85
CA GLY A 68 -11.63 27.71 -2.53
C GLY A 68 -10.13 27.93 -2.27
N GLY A 69 -9.73 27.83 -1.01
CA GLY A 69 -8.35 28.05 -0.57
C GLY A 69 -7.53 26.76 -0.46
N TYR A 70 -6.24 26.92 -0.17
CA TYR A 70 -5.34 25.81 0.11
C TYR A 70 -5.69 25.12 1.43
N TYR A 71 -5.59 23.79 1.44
CA TYR A 71 -5.88 23.02 2.64
C TYR A 71 -4.92 23.39 3.78
N LYS A 72 -5.46 23.56 5.00
CA LYS A 72 -4.70 23.75 6.25
C LYS A 72 -3.54 24.74 6.12
N ASP A 73 -3.86 25.97 5.71
CA ASP A 73 -2.90 27.07 5.55
C ASP A 73 -1.72 26.71 4.64
N ASN A 74 -1.99 25.91 3.61
CA ASN A 74 -1.00 25.48 2.60
C ASN A 74 0.20 24.74 3.20
N ARG A 75 0.00 23.88 4.19
CA ARG A 75 1.06 23.01 4.72
C ARG A 75 1.68 22.11 3.65
N LEU A 76 2.95 21.72 3.84
CA LEU A 76 3.63 20.75 2.98
C LEU A 76 2.74 19.51 2.79
N THR A 77 2.44 19.23 1.53
CA THR A 77 1.53 18.16 1.15
C THR A 77 2.13 16.78 1.43
N ASP A 78 3.44 16.66 1.26
CA ASP A 78 4.25 15.48 1.60
C ASP A 78 4.21 15.14 3.10
N GLU A 79 3.82 16.07 3.97
CA GLU A 79 3.84 15.90 5.43
C GLU A 79 2.43 15.97 6.05
N ASN A 80 1.40 15.87 5.20
CA ASN A 80 0.01 15.99 5.58
C ASN A 80 -0.65 14.62 5.78
N ALA A 81 -0.92 14.25 7.03
CA ALA A 81 -1.58 12.99 7.38
C ALA A 81 -3.03 12.85 6.88
N ASP A 82 -3.70 13.93 6.46
CA ASP A 82 -4.99 13.81 5.78
C ASP A 82 -4.85 13.44 4.31
N PHE A 83 -3.75 13.83 3.65
CA PHE A 83 -3.47 13.49 2.26
C PHE A 83 -2.66 12.21 2.10
N ARG A 84 -1.87 11.82 3.09
CA ARG A 84 -0.97 10.67 3.00
C ARG A 84 -1.30 9.63 4.05
N LEU A 85 -1.83 8.50 3.60
CA LEU A 85 -2.12 7.36 4.45
C LEU A 85 -0.82 6.75 5.01
N SER A 86 0.30 6.87 4.29
CA SER A 86 1.61 6.42 4.77
C SER A 86 2.14 7.28 5.93
N THR A 87 1.84 8.58 5.93
CA THR A 87 2.13 9.50 7.03
C THR A 87 1.17 9.29 8.20
N LEU A 88 -0.13 9.14 7.92
CA LEU A 88 -1.14 8.86 8.95
C LEU A 88 -0.85 7.57 9.69
N GLY A 89 -0.48 6.52 8.95
CA GLY A 89 -0.23 5.18 9.46
C GLY A 89 -1.50 4.40 9.77
N PHE A 90 -1.37 3.08 9.74
CA PHE A 90 -2.43 2.13 10.04
C PHE A 90 -1.84 0.84 10.62
N VAL A 91 -2.67 0.06 11.32
CA VAL A 91 -2.28 -1.18 11.99
C VAL A 91 -3.24 -2.31 11.66
N PRO A 92 -2.79 -3.58 11.60
CA PRO A 92 -3.68 -4.71 11.30
C PRO A 92 -4.87 -4.77 12.26
N SER A 93 -6.08 -4.98 11.74
CA SER A 93 -7.30 -5.05 12.55
C SER A 93 -7.81 -6.47 12.76
N GLY A 94 -7.43 -7.42 11.89
CA GLY A 94 -7.92 -8.81 11.94
C GLY A 94 -9.41 -8.97 11.58
N ALA A 95 -10.03 -7.94 11.01
CA ALA A 95 -11.41 -8.02 10.54
C ALA A 95 -11.55 -8.98 9.34
N ALA A 96 -12.80 -9.37 9.04
CA ALA A 96 -13.09 -10.31 7.96
C ALA A 96 -12.55 -9.84 6.59
N LEU A 97 -11.97 -10.77 5.85
CA LEU A 97 -11.42 -10.56 4.50
C LEU A 97 -12.51 -10.73 3.42
N SER A 98 -13.69 -10.18 3.67
CA SER A 98 -14.84 -10.23 2.78
C SER A 98 -15.54 -8.88 2.75
N LEU A 99 -16.33 -8.65 1.70
CA LEU A 99 -17.31 -7.57 1.73
C LEU A 99 -18.29 -7.80 2.87
N VAL A 100 -18.79 -6.71 3.44
CA VAL A 100 -19.72 -6.70 4.57
C VAL A 100 -20.95 -5.87 4.23
N ASP A 101 -22.08 -6.29 4.77
CA ASP A 101 -23.35 -5.61 4.57
C ASP A 101 -23.65 -4.75 5.80
N TYR A 102 -23.74 -3.44 5.60
CA TYR A 102 -24.16 -2.47 6.62
C TYR A 102 -25.58 -1.98 6.32
N GLY A 103 -26.32 -1.59 7.36
CA GLY A 103 -27.60 -0.90 7.19
C GLY A 103 -27.44 0.59 6.85
N GLY A 104 -28.56 1.28 6.62
CA GLY A 104 -28.59 2.72 6.41
C GLY A 104 -28.63 3.16 4.94
N ALA A 105 -28.67 4.48 4.74
CA ALA A 105 -28.76 5.09 3.42
C ALA A 105 -27.53 4.80 2.55
N THR A 106 -27.69 4.90 1.24
CA THR A 106 -26.64 4.77 0.22
C THR A 106 -26.67 5.99 -0.68
N ASP A 107 -25.51 6.37 -1.21
CA ASP A 107 -25.42 7.31 -2.33
C ASP A 107 -25.07 6.56 -3.62
N ALA A 108 -25.98 6.66 -4.61
CA ALA A 108 -25.77 6.05 -5.92
C ALA A 108 -24.58 6.65 -6.68
N ASN A 109 -24.13 7.85 -6.29
CA ASN A 109 -23.01 8.56 -6.91
C ASN A 109 -21.70 8.44 -6.13
N ALA A 110 -21.65 7.58 -5.10
CA ALA A 110 -20.41 7.26 -4.41
C ALA A 110 -19.43 6.54 -5.36
N PRO A 111 -18.11 6.80 -5.24
CA PRO A 111 -17.11 6.13 -6.07
C PRO A 111 -17.09 4.61 -5.85
N LYS A 112 -17.05 3.85 -6.93
CA LYS A 112 -17.11 2.39 -6.90
C LYS A 112 -15.74 1.75 -7.13
N LEU A 113 -15.25 1.02 -6.14
CA LEU A 113 -13.87 0.50 -6.06
C LEU A 113 -13.57 -0.58 -7.10
N ASN A 114 -14.58 -1.27 -7.63
CA ASN A 114 -14.39 -2.21 -8.73
C ASN A 114 -13.84 -1.54 -9.99
N GLY A 115 -14.09 -0.23 -10.16
CA GLY A 115 -13.61 0.60 -11.27
C GLY A 115 -12.10 0.88 -11.27
N ILE A 116 -11.39 0.52 -10.20
CA ILE A 116 -9.91 0.59 -10.16
C ILE A 116 -9.29 -0.35 -11.21
N PHE A 117 -9.99 -1.43 -11.57
CA PHE A 117 -9.47 -2.54 -12.37
C PHE A 117 -10.11 -2.60 -13.75
N GLU A 118 -9.36 -3.08 -14.74
CA GLU A 118 -9.85 -3.31 -16.10
C GLU A 118 -9.65 -4.79 -16.49
N PRO A 119 -10.72 -5.56 -16.78
CA PRO A 119 -12.13 -5.18 -16.63
C PRO A 119 -12.54 -5.02 -15.16
N ASN A 120 -13.62 -4.27 -14.93
CA ASN A 120 -14.20 -4.08 -13.59
C ASN A 120 -14.40 -5.41 -12.85
N ARG A 121 -13.86 -5.50 -11.63
CA ARG A 121 -13.93 -6.71 -10.80
C ARG A 121 -13.89 -6.40 -9.32
N THR A 122 -14.37 -7.35 -8.51
CA THR A 122 -14.18 -7.35 -7.05
C THR A 122 -13.00 -8.27 -6.70
N PRO A 123 -11.78 -7.75 -6.48
CA PRO A 123 -10.66 -8.55 -5.99
C PRO A 123 -10.94 -9.18 -4.63
N ALA A 124 -10.20 -10.25 -4.32
CA ALA A 124 -10.08 -10.73 -2.96
C ALA A 124 -9.46 -9.65 -2.05
N ILE A 125 -10.01 -9.51 -0.85
CA ILE A 125 -9.38 -8.72 0.22
C ILE A 125 -8.32 -9.60 0.87
N LEU A 126 -7.08 -9.10 0.95
CA LEU A 126 -5.94 -9.84 1.46
C LEU A 126 -5.60 -9.48 2.92
N ALA A 127 -5.91 -8.26 3.32
CA ALA A 127 -5.69 -7.77 4.68
C ALA A 127 -6.64 -6.61 5.01
N THR A 128 -6.85 -6.39 6.31
CA THR A 128 -7.64 -5.28 6.84
C THR A 128 -6.87 -4.56 7.93
N TYR A 129 -7.03 -3.23 7.99
CA TYR A 129 -6.34 -2.39 8.95
C TYR A 129 -7.27 -1.31 9.51
N GLN A 130 -6.90 -0.80 10.68
CA GLN A 130 -7.44 0.43 11.26
C GLN A 130 -6.39 1.54 11.16
N HIS A 131 -6.81 2.73 10.75
CA HIS A 131 -5.90 3.87 10.69
C HIS A 131 -5.59 4.40 12.10
N ARG A 132 -4.46 5.11 12.24
CA ARG A 132 -4.19 5.90 13.44
C ARG A 132 -4.92 7.23 13.34
N GLY A 133 -5.37 7.76 14.47
CA GLY A 133 -5.72 9.16 14.59
C GLY A 133 -4.49 10.04 14.38
N TRP A 134 -4.70 11.35 14.32
CA TRP A 134 -3.61 12.29 14.19
C TRP A 134 -3.77 13.45 15.19
N ASN A 135 -2.73 13.69 15.97
CA ASN A 135 -2.68 14.79 16.91
C ASN A 135 -2.04 15.99 16.18
N TRP A 136 -2.88 16.87 15.66
CA TRP A 136 -2.43 18.03 14.89
C TRP A 136 -1.73 19.07 15.75
N ALA A 137 -0.59 19.56 15.28
CA ALA A 137 0.09 20.71 15.85
C ALA A 137 -0.34 21.98 15.09
N ASP A 138 -1.60 22.38 15.27
CA ASP A 138 -2.23 23.43 14.46
C ASP A 138 -1.97 24.87 14.94
N THR A 139 -1.42 25.03 16.13
CA THR A 139 -1.22 26.33 16.77
C THR A 139 0.16 26.41 17.43
N GLY A 140 0.87 27.54 17.29
CA GLY A 140 2.14 27.80 17.97
C GLY A 140 3.20 28.42 17.05
N SER A 141 4.27 28.95 17.64
CA SER A 141 5.34 29.67 16.93
C SER A 141 6.39 28.77 16.26
N ASN A 142 6.34 27.44 16.46
CA ASN A 142 7.27 26.46 15.89
C ASN A 142 6.53 25.25 15.30
N ILE A 143 5.57 25.51 14.40
CA ILE A 143 4.89 24.45 13.65
C ILE A 143 5.84 23.97 12.54
N ALA A 144 6.58 22.89 12.81
CA ALA A 144 7.44 22.23 11.85
C ALA A 144 6.81 20.92 11.32
N PRO A 145 7.16 20.48 10.11
CA PRO A 145 6.76 19.18 9.62
C PRO A 145 7.42 18.02 10.42
N PRO A 146 6.77 16.85 10.55
CA PRO A 146 5.38 16.58 10.19
C PRO A 146 4.45 17.36 11.12
N TYR A 147 3.40 17.99 10.58
CA TYR A 147 2.56 18.98 11.29
C TYR A 147 1.62 18.37 12.36
N GLY A 148 2.17 17.54 13.23
CA GLY A 148 1.49 16.75 14.25
C GLY A 148 2.20 15.41 14.49
N THR A 149 1.56 14.53 15.23
CA THR A 149 2.08 13.20 15.55
C THR A 149 0.99 12.13 15.45
N PRO A 150 1.37 10.85 15.25
CA PRO A 150 0.40 9.76 15.29
C PRO A 150 -0.37 9.72 16.61
N GLY A 151 -1.69 9.64 16.52
CA GLY A 151 -2.60 9.47 17.65
C GLY A 151 -2.97 8.01 17.92
N PRO A 152 -3.97 7.77 18.79
CA PRO A 152 -4.48 6.43 19.06
C PRO A 152 -5.11 5.81 17.82
N VAL A 153 -5.20 4.48 17.78
CA VAL A 153 -5.89 3.76 16.68
C VAL A 153 -7.38 4.09 16.70
N VAL A 154 -7.96 4.38 15.53
CA VAL A 154 -9.39 4.65 15.40
C VAL A 154 -10.15 3.35 15.14
N THR A 155 -11.20 3.12 15.93
CA THR A 155 -11.94 1.85 15.96
C THR A 155 -13.40 1.96 15.59
N THR A 156 -13.83 3.10 15.03
CA THR A 156 -15.22 3.35 14.60
C THR A 156 -15.71 2.30 13.62
N TRP A 157 -14.83 1.83 12.72
CA TRP A 157 -15.08 0.69 11.85
C TRP A 157 -14.09 -0.47 12.13
N PRO A 158 -14.50 -1.73 11.88
CA PRO A 158 -13.59 -2.88 12.01
C PRO A 158 -12.43 -2.85 11.00
N ALA A 159 -12.61 -2.18 9.85
CA ALA A 159 -11.55 -1.86 8.91
C ALA A 159 -11.77 -0.44 8.38
N HIS A 160 -10.68 0.29 8.16
CA HIS A 160 -10.66 1.58 7.47
C HIS A 160 -9.76 1.55 6.22
N VAL A 161 -8.90 0.53 6.13
CA VAL A 161 -7.98 0.29 5.03
C VAL A 161 -8.02 -1.19 4.71
N ILE A 162 -7.91 -1.53 3.42
CA ILE A 162 -7.83 -2.91 2.94
C ILE A 162 -6.70 -3.07 1.93
N ASP A 163 -6.13 -4.26 1.88
CA ASP A 163 -5.32 -4.68 0.74
C ASP A 163 -6.17 -5.49 -0.23
N LEU A 164 -6.15 -5.12 -1.51
CA LEU A 164 -6.86 -5.77 -2.59
C LEU A 164 -5.89 -6.58 -3.46
N ALA A 165 -6.26 -7.79 -3.84
CA ALA A 165 -5.46 -8.63 -4.73
C ALA A 165 -5.33 -8.04 -6.14
N VAL A 166 -4.09 -7.88 -6.60
CA VAL A 166 -3.75 -7.39 -7.94
C VAL A 166 -2.64 -8.23 -8.56
N THR A 167 -2.52 -8.19 -9.87
CA THR A 167 -1.38 -8.80 -10.56
C THR A 167 -0.28 -7.75 -10.76
N PRO A 168 0.99 -8.02 -10.40
CA PRO A 168 2.07 -7.09 -10.73
C PRO A 168 2.09 -6.76 -12.23
N GLY A 169 2.16 -5.47 -12.56
CA GLY A 169 2.04 -4.92 -13.91
C GLY A 169 0.61 -4.58 -14.35
N GLU A 170 -0.42 -4.96 -13.59
CA GLU A 170 -1.81 -4.61 -13.86
C GLU A 170 -1.98 -3.09 -13.92
N VAL A 171 -2.73 -2.62 -14.92
CA VAL A 171 -3.07 -1.20 -15.07
C VAL A 171 -4.12 -0.84 -14.04
N LEU A 172 -3.89 0.26 -13.33
CA LEU A 172 -4.81 0.76 -12.32
C LEU A 172 -5.43 2.09 -12.76
N GLN A 173 -6.70 2.27 -12.41
CA GLN A 173 -7.50 3.46 -12.66
C GLN A 173 -8.05 4.00 -11.33
N ILE A 174 -8.78 5.11 -11.39
CA ILE A 174 -9.55 5.60 -10.24
C ILE A 174 -10.84 4.78 -10.07
N PRO A 175 -11.39 4.68 -8.85
CA PRO A 175 -12.76 4.20 -8.66
C PRO A 175 -13.75 4.95 -9.55
N GLU A 176 -14.74 4.23 -10.06
CA GLU A 176 -15.71 4.77 -11.01
C GLU A 176 -16.70 5.71 -10.34
N ARG A 177 -16.98 6.85 -10.98
CA ARG A 177 -18.04 7.76 -10.58
C ARG A 177 -18.67 8.42 -11.80
N GLY A 178 -20.00 8.50 -11.83
CA GLY A 178 -20.75 9.05 -12.97
C GLY A 178 -20.87 10.57 -13.01
N ILE A 179 -20.53 11.27 -11.92
CA ILE A 179 -20.70 12.72 -11.81
C ILE A 179 -19.36 13.43 -12.00
N ALA A 180 -19.31 14.29 -13.02
CA ALA A 180 -18.16 15.14 -13.29
C ALA A 180 -18.04 16.29 -12.28
N ILE A 181 -16.80 16.67 -11.97
CA ILE A 181 -16.45 17.82 -11.13
C ILE A 181 -16.06 19.04 -11.99
N TRP A 182 -15.77 18.83 -13.27
CA TRP A 182 -15.37 19.87 -14.22
C TRP A 182 -15.72 19.49 -15.66
N SER A 183 -15.56 20.43 -16.58
CA SER A 183 -15.75 20.20 -18.01
C SER A 183 -14.82 19.10 -18.54
N GLY A 184 -15.21 18.47 -19.65
CA GLY A 184 -14.43 17.40 -20.27
C GLY A 184 -14.50 16.06 -19.54
N ASN A 185 -15.56 15.80 -18.77
CA ASN A 185 -15.80 14.55 -18.03
C ASN A 185 -14.74 14.21 -16.97
N LEU A 186 -14.08 15.23 -16.41
CA LEU A 186 -13.19 15.06 -15.26
C LEU A 186 -14.04 14.80 -14.01
N VAL A 187 -13.70 13.77 -13.24
CA VAL A 187 -14.50 13.29 -12.10
C VAL A 187 -13.75 13.34 -10.77
N ALA A 188 -12.42 13.40 -10.78
CA ALA A 188 -11.61 13.44 -9.58
C ALA A 188 -10.44 14.42 -9.70
N LEU A 189 -10.03 15.00 -8.57
CA LEU A 189 -8.90 15.89 -8.41
C LEU A 189 -7.80 15.19 -7.60
N VAL A 190 -6.54 15.37 -7.99
CA VAL A 190 -5.39 14.77 -7.30
C VAL A 190 -4.92 15.67 -6.18
N LEU A 191 -5.20 15.26 -4.94
CA LEU A 191 -4.75 15.96 -3.74
C LEU A 191 -3.29 15.66 -3.41
N TYR A 192 -2.83 14.46 -3.73
CA TYR A 192 -1.43 14.07 -3.51
C TYR A 192 -1.00 13.02 -4.51
N ALA A 193 0.21 13.15 -5.04
CA ALA A 193 0.89 12.12 -5.80
C ALA A 193 2.35 12.02 -5.35
N GLY A 194 2.73 10.84 -4.87
CA GLY A 194 4.11 10.39 -4.69
C GLY A 194 4.44 9.29 -5.69
N GLU A 195 5.61 8.68 -5.59
CA GLU A 195 6.00 7.58 -6.49
C GLU A 195 5.16 6.31 -6.25
N ARG A 196 4.70 6.10 -5.00
CA ARG A 196 4.00 4.89 -4.59
C ARG A 196 2.66 5.10 -3.85
N GLU A 197 2.14 6.32 -3.92
CA GLU A 197 0.99 6.75 -3.15
C GLU A 197 0.24 7.84 -3.92
N LEU A 198 -1.08 7.71 -4.02
CA LEU A 198 -1.96 8.66 -4.67
C LEU A 198 -3.19 8.89 -3.80
N THR A 199 -3.59 10.15 -3.66
CA THR A 199 -4.83 10.54 -2.98
C THR A 199 -5.65 11.42 -3.89
N ILE A 200 -6.89 11.02 -4.09
CA ILE A 200 -7.82 11.66 -5.02
C ILE A 200 -9.11 12.05 -4.30
N ALA A 201 -9.68 13.19 -4.66
CA ALA A 201 -10.99 13.65 -4.19
C ALA A 201 -11.98 13.73 -5.35
N TYR A 202 -13.23 13.36 -5.10
CA TYR A 202 -14.34 13.52 -6.06
C TYR A 202 -15.05 14.86 -5.88
N ALA A 203 -14.24 15.91 -5.72
CA ALA A 203 -14.62 17.32 -5.62
C ALA A 203 -13.46 18.20 -6.12
N ARG A 204 -13.69 19.51 -6.31
CA ARG A 204 -12.63 20.45 -6.73
C ARG A 204 -11.91 21.14 -5.57
N ASN A 205 -12.39 21.00 -4.34
CA ASN A 205 -11.75 21.61 -3.19
C ASN A 205 -10.43 20.88 -2.88
N ASP A 206 -9.37 21.64 -2.58
CA ASP A 206 -8.13 21.10 -2.01
C ASP A 206 -8.39 20.75 -0.54
N SER A 207 -9.10 19.65 -0.30
CA SER A 207 -9.47 19.21 1.03
C SER A 207 -9.96 17.77 1.02
N VAL A 208 -10.04 17.15 2.20
CA VAL A 208 -10.67 15.84 2.34
C VAL A 208 -12.18 15.88 2.62
N GLY A 209 -12.83 17.03 2.39
CA GLY A 209 -14.27 17.20 2.57
C GLY A 209 -15.06 16.61 1.39
N GLY A 210 -15.56 15.39 1.56
CA GLY A 210 -16.31 14.66 0.53
C GLY A 210 -15.76 13.24 0.36
N TYR A 211 -15.99 12.64 -0.81
CA TYR A 211 -15.40 11.34 -1.13
C TYR A 211 -13.93 11.50 -1.50
N VAL A 212 -13.06 10.80 -0.76
CA VAL A 212 -11.61 10.74 -1.02
C VAL A 212 -11.16 9.30 -1.02
N VAL A 213 -10.27 8.96 -1.92
CA VAL A 213 -9.67 7.62 -1.99
C VAL A 213 -8.16 7.74 -1.90
N HIS A 214 -7.58 6.92 -1.03
CA HIS A 214 -6.15 6.76 -0.82
C HIS A 214 -5.72 5.43 -1.45
N LEU A 215 -4.68 5.47 -2.28
CA LEU A 215 -4.13 4.30 -3.00
C LEU A 215 -2.64 4.21 -2.75
N LEU A 216 -2.17 3.10 -2.17
CA LEU A 216 -0.77 2.88 -1.78
C LEU A 216 -0.24 1.58 -2.40
N ASN A 217 1.09 1.47 -2.48
CA ASN A 217 1.82 0.26 -2.89
C ASN A 217 1.72 -0.09 -4.40
N PHE A 218 1.43 0.90 -5.23
CA PHE A 218 1.50 0.78 -6.70
C PHE A 218 2.46 1.82 -7.27
N CYS A 219 2.82 1.73 -8.54
CA CYS A 219 3.59 2.76 -9.22
C CYS A 219 2.67 3.80 -9.83
N VAL A 220 2.68 5.01 -9.28
CA VAL A 220 1.96 6.15 -9.86
C VAL A 220 2.56 6.48 -11.23
N ASP A 221 1.70 6.82 -12.19
CA ASP A 221 2.13 7.20 -13.53
C ASP A 221 3.10 8.39 -13.49
N ALA A 222 4.23 8.27 -14.20
CA ALA A 222 5.29 9.28 -14.17
C ALA A 222 4.81 10.67 -14.63
N ASN A 223 3.90 10.74 -15.61
CA ASN A 223 3.39 12.02 -16.10
C ASN A 223 2.36 12.59 -15.13
N LEU A 224 1.61 11.75 -14.39
CA LEU A 224 0.72 12.22 -13.33
C LEU A 224 1.50 12.82 -12.16
N LEU A 225 2.55 12.13 -11.72
CA LEU A 225 3.46 12.61 -10.68
C LEU A 225 4.13 13.92 -11.08
N SER A 226 4.59 14.01 -12.34
CA SER A 226 5.18 15.24 -12.89
C SER A 226 4.16 16.39 -12.94
N ALA A 227 2.94 16.12 -13.42
CA ALA A 227 1.86 17.10 -13.47
C ALA A 227 1.46 17.62 -12.08
N TYR A 228 1.49 16.76 -11.06
CA TYR A 228 1.26 17.15 -9.67
C TYR A 228 2.40 18.02 -9.12
N ARG A 229 3.65 17.56 -9.28
CA ARG A 229 4.83 18.28 -8.77
C ARG A 229 5.00 19.66 -9.40
N SER A 230 4.60 19.86 -10.66
CA SER A 230 4.64 21.16 -11.32
C SER A 230 3.64 22.18 -10.76
N GLN A 231 2.69 21.75 -9.91
CA GLN A 231 1.78 22.64 -9.19
C GLN A 231 2.31 23.10 -7.83
N LEU A 232 3.49 22.61 -7.45
CA LEU A 232 4.10 22.87 -6.15
C LEU A 232 5.34 23.76 -6.27
N ALA A 233 5.60 24.54 -5.22
CA ALA A 233 6.88 25.19 -4.97
C ALA A 233 7.35 24.82 -3.57
N ASN A 234 8.53 24.19 -3.46
CA ASN A 234 9.07 23.69 -2.20
C ASN A 234 8.09 22.79 -1.41
N GLY A 235 7.27 21.99 -2.12
CA GLY A 235 6.28 21.06 -1.52
C GLY A 235 4.94 21.69 -1.11
N HIS A 236 4.80 23.01 -1.23
CA HIS A 236 3.57 23.77 -0.99
C HIS A 236 2.78 24.01 -2.30
N ARG A 237 1.46 24.17 -2.22
CA ARG A 237 0.66 24.61 -3.39
C ARG A 237 1.16 25.97 -3.88
N ALA A 238 1.35 26.11 -5.19
CA ALA A 238 1.88 27.34 -5.78
C ALA A 238 1.00 27.92 -6.89
N THR A 239 0.28 27.09 -7.64
CA THR A 239 -0.42 27.52 -8.86
C THR A 239 -1.92 27.74 -8.69
N GLY A 240 -2.53 27.25 -7.60
CA GLY A 240 -4.00 27.19 -7.48
C GLY A 240 -4.64 26.14 -8.38
N GLN A 241 -3.85 25.21 -8.94
CA GLN A 241 -4.35 24.18 -9.85
C GLN A 241 -3.84 22.82 -9.42
N LEU A 242 -4.58 21.75 -9.75
CA LEU A 242 -4.19 20.37 -9.49
C LEU A 242 -4.57 19.48 -10.68
N PRO A 243 -3.84 18.36 -10.90
CA PRO A 243 -4.23 17.40 -11.91
C PRO A 243 -5.62 16.83 -11.64
N ALA A 244 -6.38 16.58 -12.70
CA ALA A 244 -7.68 15.95 -12.64
C ALA A 244 -7.77 14.73 -13.56
N LEU A 245 -8.67 13.82 -13.21
CA LEU A 245 -8.73 12.48 -13.75
C LEU A 245 -10.11 12.15 -14.30
N ARG A 246 -10.14 11.32 -15.35
CA ARG A 246 -11.35 10.72 -15.92
C ARG A 246 -11.48 9.27 -15.46
N VAL A 247 -12.71 8.75 -15.51
CA VAL A 247 -12.95 7.31 -15.51
C VAL A 247 -12.25 6.68 -16.72
N GLY A 248 -11.67 5.49 -16.57
CA GLY A 248 -10.93 4.82 -17.64
C GLY A 248 -9.46 5.25 -17.75
N GLN A 249 -9.08 6.39 -17.17
CA GLN A 249 -7.73 6.92 -17.31
C GLN A 249 -6.76 6.15 -16.41
N ARG A 250 -5.64 5.69 -16.99
CA ARG A 250 -4.56 5.06 -16.23
C ARG A 250 -4.00 6.05 -15.21
N ILE A 251 -3.88 5.63 -13.97
CA ILE A 251 -3.17 6.37 -12.91
C ILE A 251 -1.84 5.73 -12.52
N GLY A 252 -1.60 4.50 -12.99
CA GLY A 252 -0.39 3.77 -12.66
C GLY A 252 -0.46 2.28 -12.96
N THR A 253 0.45 1.54 -12.33
CA THR A 253 0.53 0.07 -12.43
C THR A 253 0.82 -0.57 -11.08
N ALA A 254 0.23 -1.75 -10.84
CA ALA A 254 0.54 -2.53 -9.65
C ALA A 254 2.01 -2.96 -9.63
N LEU A 255 2.72 -2.69 -8.54
CA LEU A 255 4.10 -3.14 -8.37
C LEU A 255 4.17 -4.45 -7.59
N GLU A 256 3.36 -4.54 -6.55
CA GLU A 256 3.21 -5.69 -5.66
C GLU A 256 1.95 -6.49 -6.03
N PRO A 257 1.77 -7.72 -5.50
CA PRO A 257 0.53 -8.47 -5.70
C PRO A 257 -0.65 -7.96 -4.84
N TRP A 258 -0.53 -6.78 -4.24
CA TRP A 258 -1.61 -6.11 -3.51
C TRP A 258 -1.61 -4.59 -3.79
N LEU A 259 -2.80 -4.00 -3.70
CA LEU A 259 -3.04 -2.56 -3.70
C LEU A 259 -3.70 -2.18 -2.38
N THR A 260 -3.14 -1.22 -1.65
CA THR A 260 -3.70 -0.76 -0.39
C THR A 260 -4.67 0.39 -0.65
N VAL A 261 -5.90 0.29 -0.14
CA VAL A 261 -7.00 1.23 -0.41
C VAL A 261 -7.66 1.68 0.88
N ALA A 262 -7.92 2.98 1.01
CA ALA A 262 -8.79 3.55 2.03
C ALA A 262 -9.74 4.57 1.41
N VAL A 263 -10.94 4.71 1.99
CA VAL A 263 -11.97 5.65 1.52
C VAL A 263 -12.39 6.57 2.65
N ARG A 264 -12.63 7.84 2.32
CA ARG A 264 -13.29 8.79 3.20
C ARG A 264 -14.62 9.25 2.63
N ASP A 265 -15.52 9.61 3.52
CA ASP A 265 -16.77 10.33 3.25
C ASP A 265 -16.92 11.47 4.25
N GLY A 266 -17.18 12.69 3.75
CA GLY A 266 -17.25 13.90 4.58
C GLY A 266 -15.98 14.18 5.41
N GLY A 267 -14.84 13.60 5.03
CA GLY A 267 -13.58 13.70 5.77
C GLY A 267 -13.32 12.58 6.79
N ALA A 268 -14.32 11.75 7.13
CA ALA A 268 -14.13 10.59 8.00
C ALA A 268 -13.70 9.37 7.18
N PHE A 269 -12.78 8.54 7.68
CA PHE A 269 -12.52 7.24 7.06
C PHE A 269 -13.70 6.30 7.27
N MET A 270 -14.04 5.58 6.21
CA MET A 270 -15.15 4.62 6.17
C MET A 270 -14.60 3.19 6.08
N ASP A 271 -15.46 2.20 6.25
CA ASP A 271 -15.11 0.81 5.98
C ASP A 271 -15.16 0.53 4.46
N PRO A 272 -14.02 0.37 3.76
CA PRO A 272 -14.01 0.17 2.32
C PRO A 272 -14.59 -1.19 1.90
N ARG A 273 -14.92 -2.07 2.87
CA ARG A 273 -15.56 -3.37 2.60
C ARG A 273 -17.09 -3.26 2.50
N SER A 274 -17.69 -2.11 2.82
CA SER A 274 -19.15 -1.93 2.73
C SER A 274 -19.63 -2.19 1.32
N ARG A 275 -20.33 -3.32 1.12
CA ARG A 275 -20.80 -3.77 -0.19
C ARG A 275 -21.69 -2.73 -0.84
N LYS A 276 -22.70 -2.24 -0.11
CA LYS A 276 -23.71 -1.31 -0.62
C LYS A 276 -23.13 0.05 -1.04
N ASP A 277 -22.05 0.48 -0.39
CA ASP A 277 -21.53 1.84 -0.55
C ASP A 277 -20.47 1.90 -1.65
N TRP A 278 -19.52 0.96 -1.66
CA TRP A 278 -18.30 1.06 -2.46
C TRP A 278 -18.20 0.03 -3.59
N TRP A 279 -19.10 -0.96 -3.61
CA TRP A 279 -19.08 -2.05 -4.57
C TRP A 279 -20.41 -2.10 -5.35
N PRO A 280 -20.47 -2.83 -6.48
CA PRO A 280 -21.71 -3.07 -7.23
C PRO A 280 -22.72 -3.93 -6.46
#